data_AF-A0A1F7TDS2-F1
#
_entry.id   AF-A0A1F7TDS2-F1
#
_cell.length_a   1.000
_cell.length_b   1.000
_cell.length_c   1.000
_cell.angle_alpha   90.00
_cell.angle_beta   90.00
_cell.angle_gamma   90.00
#
_symmetry.space_group_name_H-M   'P 1'
#
loop_
_entity.id
_entity.type
_entity.pdbx_description
1 polymer ?
#
loop_
_entity_poly.entity_id
_entity_poly.type
_entity_poly.pdbx_seq_one_letter_code
_entity_poly.pdbx_strand_id
1 'polypeptide(L)'
;MVKYLDEGEISRVVASPSGYHLFQVTERRSAGILPLESVSEEIVGELIAQKGREQLDRWLATLKGKSAVRYYWRNLDHVPLG
;
A
#
# COMPACT_ATOMS: atom_id res chain seq x y z
N MET A 1 -3.05 7.50 13.71
CA MET A 1 -3.73 7.51 15.03
C MET A 1 -2.79 7.01 16.13
N VAL A 2 -2.28 5.77 16.06
CA VAL A 2 -1.33 5.23 17.07
C VAL A 2 -0.01 6.04 17.15
N LYS A 3 0.47 6.60 16.03
CA LYS A 3 1.68 7.45 15.98
C LYS A 3 1.67 8.65 16.95
N TYR A 4 0.51 9.10 17.42
CA TYR A 4 0.36 10.29 18.28
C TYR A 4 0.12 9.97 19.77
N LEU A 5 0.17 8.70 20.18
CA LEU A 5 -0.05 8.29 21.57
C LEU A 5 1.23 8.31 22.38
N ASP A 6 1.24 8.84 23.59
CA ASP A 6 2.43 8.78 24.45
C ASP A 6 2.69 7.36 24.96
N GLU A 7 3.89 7.11 25.48
CA GLU A 7 4.20 5.82 26.12
C GLU A 7 3.23 5.56 27.28
N GLY A 8 2.69 4.34 27.33
CA GLY A 8 1.65 3.92 28.26
C GLY A 8 0.23 4.28 27.84
N GLU A 9 0.03 5.16 26.86
CA GLU A 9 -1.29 5.62 26.43
C GLU A 9 -2.04 4.57 25.58
N ILE A 10 -3.35 4.47 25.80
CA ILE A 10 -4.24 3.55 25.10
C ILE A 10 -5.01 4.30 24.01
N SER A 11 -5.08 3.71 22.82
CA SER A 11 -5.80 4.27 21.68
C SER A 11 -7.31 4.28 21.89
N ARG A 12 -8.00 5.12 21.13
CA ARG A 12 -9.43 4.91 20.86
C ARG A 12 -9.64 3.60 20.10
N VAL A 13 -10.84 3.03 20.15
CA VAL A 13 -11.18 1.81 19.41
C VAL A 13 -10.99 2.03 17.90
N VAL A 14 -10.28 1.11 17.26
CA VAL A 14 -9.98 1.13 15.83
C VAL A 14 -10.75 0.02 15.13
N ALA A 15 -11.62 0.38 14.19
CA ALA A 15 -12.31 -0.59 13.35
C ALA A 15 -11.43 -0.99 12.17
N SER A 16 -11.39 -2.29 11.87
CA SER A 16 -10.77 -2.87 10.67
C SER A 16 -11.68 -3.98 10.11
N PRO A 17 -11.41 -4.50 8.90
CA PRO A 17 -12.18 -5.63 8.34
C PRO A 17 -12.17 -6.88 9.23
N SER A 18 -11.18 -7.06 10.11
CA SER A 18 -11.08 -8.19 11.04
C SER A 18 -11.77 -7.94 12.39
N GLY A 19 -12.32 -6.74 12.63
CA GLY A 19 -13.03 -6.39 13.88
C GLY A 19 -12.51 -5.11 14.53
N TYR A 20 -12.56 -5.06 15.87
CA TYR A 20 -12.20 -3.87 16.65
C TYR A 20 -10.91 -4.10 17.43
N HIS A 21 -10.02 -3.10 17.42
CA HIS A 21 -8.69 -3.18 18.02
C HIS A 21 -8.47 -2.02 19.01
N LEU A 22 -7.78 -2.30 20.11
CA LEU A 22 -7.25 -1.34 21.08
C LEU A 22 -5.74 -1.51 21.13
N PHE A 23 -5.01 -0.40 21.05
CA PHE A 23 -3.54 -0.39 21.06
C PHE A 23 -3.02 0.36 22.28
N GLN A 24 -1.97 -0.14 22.91
CA GLN A 24 -1.21 0.58 23.93
C GLN A 24 0.25 0.72 23.46
N VAL A 25 0.83 1.91 23.60
CA VAL A 25 2.24 2.12 23.29
C VAL A 25 3.08 1.66 24.49
N THR A 26 3.85 0.59 24.35
CA THR A 26 4.69 0.07 25.45
C THR A 26 6.08 0.70 25.48
N GLU A 27 6.60 1.13 24.33
CA GLU A 27 7.94 1.70 24.17
C GLU A 27 7.97 2.54 22.88
N ARG A 28 8.66 3.68 22.89
CA ARG A 28 9.00 4.45 21.69
C ARG A 28 10.50 4.44 21.48
N ARG A 29 10.92 3.81 20.39
CA ARG A 29 12.30 3.91 19.93
C ARG A 29 12.51 5.24 19.22
N SER A 30 13.58 5.96 19.58
CA SER A 30 13.98 7.15 18.85
C SER A 30 14.24 6.79 17.39
N ALA A 31 13.80 7.63 16.47
CA ALA A 31 14.15 7.49 15.07
C ALA A 31 15.65 7.79 14.92
N GLY A 32 16.48 6.76 15.09
CA GLY A 32 17.88 6.82 14.71
C GLY A 32 17.99 6.92 13.20
N ILE A 33 18.96 7.69 12.72
CA ILE A 33 19.36 7.61 11.31
C ILE A 33 20.08 6.27 11.16
N LEU A 34 19.47 5.34 10.44
CA LEU A 34 20.14 4.09 10.05
C LEU A 34 21.22 4.43 9.01
N PRO A 35 22.44 3.88 9.12
CA PRO A 35 23.45 4.00 8.07
C PRO A 35 22.88 3.54 6.74
N LEU A 36 23.18 4.26 5.65
CA LEU A 36 22.63 3.93 4.33
C LEU A 36 22.99 2.49 3.93
N GLU A 37 24.19 2.04 4.29
CA GLU A 37 24.69 0.69 4.03
C GLU A 37 23.80 -0.37 4.65
N SER A 38 23.19 -0.11 5.81
CA SER A 38 22.35 -1.09 6.51
C SER A 38 20.93 -1.18 5.95
N VAL A 39 20.49 -0.22 5.13
CA VAL A 39 19.12 -0.14 4.58
C VAL A 39 19.08 -0.06 3.05
N SER A 40 20.23 -0.03 2.39
CA SER A 40 20.34 0.17 0.94
C SER A 40 19.58 -0.90 0.14
N GLU A 41 19.70 -2.18 0.54
CA GLU A 41 19.02 -3.28 -0.15
C GLU A 41 17.49 -3.16 -0.07
N GLU A 42 16.96 -2.77 1.09
CA GLU A 42 15.53 -2.54 1.30
C GLU A 42 15.04 -1.37 0.43
N ILE A 43 15.74 -0.24 0.47
CA ILE A 43 15.43 0.95 -0.32
C ILE A 43 15.43 0.61 -1.82
N VAL A 44 16.43 -0.13 -2.30
CA VAL A 44 16.51 -0.55 -3.71
C VAL A 44 15.33 -1.45 -4.07
N GLY A 45 14.97 -2.40 -3.21
CA GLY A 45 13.80 -3.26 -3.41
C GLY A 45 12.49 -2.47 -3.54
N GLU A 46 12.27 -1.52 -2.64
CA GLU A 46 11.11 -0.62 -2.68
C GLU A 46 11.08 0.23 -3.95
N LEU A 47 12.22 0.82 -4.32
CA LEU A 47 12.33 1.66 -5.52
C LEU A 47 12.07 0.85 -6.80
N ILE A 48 12.57 -0.38 -6.90
CA ILE A 48 12.31 -1.26 -8.04
C ILE A 48 10.82 -1.58 -8.13
N ALA A 49 10.18 -1.95 -7.01
CA ALA A 49 8.76 -2.25 -6.98
C ALA A 49 7.90 -1.04 -7.40
N GLN A 50 8.22 0.14 -6.86
CA GLN A 50 7.54 1.38 -7.21
C GLN A 50 7.69 1.72 -8.69
N LYS A 51 8.94 1.73 -9.19
CA LYS A 51 9.21 2.08 -10.60
C LYS A 51 8.61 1.05 -11.55
N GLY A 52 8.65 -0.23 -11.21
CA GLY A 52 8.01 -1.30 -11.99
C GLY A 52 6.51 -1.06 -12.17
N ARG A 53 5.80 -0.74 -11.08
CA ARG A 53 4.36 -0.41 -11.13
C ARG A 53 4.09 0.86 -11.96
N GLU A 54 4.87 1.92 -11.75
CA GLU A 54 4.74 3.15 -12.54
C GLU A 54 4.95 2.93 -14.06
N GLN A 55 5.85 2.02 -14.44
CA GLN A 55 6.08 1.71 -15.86
C GLN A 55 4.97 0.84 -16.44
N LEU A 56 4.48 -0.15 -15.68
CA LEU A 56 3.34 -0.97 -16.07
C LEU A 56 2.10 -0.11 -16.32
N ASP A 57 1.78 0.79 -15.40
CA ASP A 57 0.59 1.65 -15.51
C ASP A 57 0.70 2.58 -16.73
N ARG A 58 1.88 3.16 -16.97
CA ARG A 58 2.15 3.98 -18.17
C ARG A 58 2.02 3.18 -19.47
N TRP A 59 2.56 1.96 -19.49
CA TRP A 59 2.46 1.10 -20.65
C TRP A 59 1.01 0.70 -20.94
N LEU A 60 0.24 0.32 -19.92
CA LEU A 60 -1.19 0.02 -20.03
C LEU A 60 -2.00 1.23 -20.53
N ALA A 61 -1.73 2.43 -20.01
CA ALA A 61 -2.36 3.65 -20.48
C ALA A 61 -2.08 3.89 -21.98
N THR A 62 -0.83 3.67 -22.40
CA THR A 62 -0.43 3.80 -23.81
C THR A 62 -1.15 2.79 -24.70
N LEU A 63 -1.24 1.52 -24.28
CA LEU A 63 -1.95 0.49 -25.02
C LEU A 63 -3.44 0.81 -25.16
N LYS A 64 -4.09 1.21 -24.06
CA LYS A 64 -5.50 1.62 -24.06
C LYS A 64 -5.75 2.81 -24.99
N GLY A 65 -4.85 3.79 -25.02
CA GLY A 65 -4.96 4.94 -25.92
C GLY A 65 -4.79 4.60 -27.41
N LYS A 66 -3.95 3.59 -27.72
CA LYS A 66 -3.69 3.15 -29.12
C LYS A 66 -4.68 2.11 -29.64
N SER A 67 -5.56 1.56 -28.79
CA SER A 67 -6.47 0.49 -29.18
C SER A 67 -7.93 0.88 -29.00
N ALA A 68 -8.75 0.61 -30.02
CA ALA A 68 -10.20 0.76 -29.92
C ALA A 68 -10.78 -0.41 -29.12
N VAL A 69 -10.80 -0.30 -27.79
CA VAL A 69 -11.39 -1.32 -26.91
C VAL A 69 -12.92 -1.22 -26.98
N ARG A 70 -13.58 -2.22 -27.55
CA ARG A 70 -15.04 -2.39 -27.45
C ARG A 70 -15.37 -3.41 -26.36
N TYR A 71 -16.15 -2.98 -25.39
CA TYR A 71 -16.75 -3.87 -24.39
C TYR A 71 -18.09 -4.36 -24.92
N TYR A 72 -18.22 -5.67 -25.14
CA TYR A 72 -19.50 -6.32 -25.41
C TYR A 72 -20.09 -6.82 -24.10
N TRP A 73 -20.79 -5.93 -23.40
CA TRP A 73 -21.32 -6.17 -22.05
C TRP A 73 -22.18 -7.44 -21.96
N ARG A 74 -22.96 -7.74 -23.01
CA ARG A 74 -23.80 -8.96 -23.15
C ARG A 74 -23.02 -10.29 -23.10
N ASN A 75 -21.69 -10.25 -23.25
CA ASN A 75 -20.83 -11.44 -23.19
C ASN A 75 -20.16 -11.59 -21.82
N LEU A 76 -20.37 -10.64 -20.89
CA LEU A 76 -19.75 -10.62 -19.56
C LEU A 76 -20.76 -10.90 -18.43
N ASP A 77 -22.01 -11.22 -18.76
CA ASP A 77 -23.11 -11.46 -17.81
C ASP A 77 -22.81 -12.57 -16.77
N HIS A 78 -21.79 -13.40 -17.02
CA HIS A 78 -21.36 -14.49 -16.15
C HIS A 78 -20.00 -14.27 -15.46
N VAL A 79 -19.36 -13.11 -15.64
CA VAL A 79 -18.11 -12.79 -14.93
C VAL A 79 -18.48 -12.15 -13.60
N PRO A 80 -18.20 -12.82 -12.46
CA PRO A 80 -18.42 -12.19 -11.17
C PRO A 80 -17.48 -11.00 -11.06
N LEU A 81 -18.06 -9.80 -10.96
CA LEU A 81 -17.34 -8.60 -10.59
C LEU A 81 -16.96 -8.75 -9.11
N GLY A 82 -15.72 -9.17 -8.87
CA GLY A 82 -15.11 -9.21 -7.54
C GLY A 82 -14.84 -7.81 -7.00
#